data_AF-A0A533S979-F1
#
_entry.id   AF-A0A533S979-F1
#
_cell.length_a   1.000
_cell.length_b   1.000
_cell.length_c   1.000
_cell.angle_alpha   90.00
_cell.angle_beta   90.00
_cell.angle_gamma   90.00
#
_symmetry.space_group_name_H-M   'P 1'
#
loop_
_entity.id
_entity.type
_entity.pdbx_description
1 polymer ?
#
loop_
_entity_poly.entity_id
_entity_poly.type
_entity_poly.pdbx_seq_one_letter_code
_entity_poly.pdbx_strand_id
1 'polypeptide(L)'
;DLLQYHVTTYFDNEVSGLPPARHRSGRALRTISQRLKGKEGRFRGNLSGKRVDFSARTVISPDPNLDISEVGVPVDIAARLTIPERATQWNIEEMRRLIRNGPDQYPGALYIVRPDQRRVRLEFVTERDSLADAIQAGFVVERHIRDGDIVLFNRQPSLHRMSIMAHTVRVLPYKTFRLNPCVCPPYNADFDGDEMNLHVPQSEEARTEARLLMQVQDQILSPRYGGPIIGAKTDLLSAAYLLTRKSTLLTKDEVCRLLTTAGYTGDIPEPAVKRPVELWTGKQIFSLFIPRGFSFAARSSMVTKDDKEHVIIRNGKLEEGVIDKNSIGAERSESLFHRIVKDQGSETGREFLNHIAKLLDRFVLMKGFSY
;
A
#
# COMPACT_ATOMS: atom_id res chain seq x y z
N ASP A 1 -28.30 48.84 -29.06
CA ASP A 1 -27.99 47.54 -29.70
C ASP A 1 -26.56 47.05 -29.43
N LEU A 2 -25.50 47.75 -29.84
CA LEU A 2 -24.11 47.31 -29.62
C LEU A 2 -23.73 47.13 -28.14
N LEU A 3 -24.16 48.04 -27.26
CA LEU A 3 -23.94 47.92 -25.82
C LEU A 3 -24.59 46.65 -25.27
N GLN A 4 -25.83 46.37 -25.67
CA GLN A 4 -26.56 45.18 -25.24
C GLN A 4 -25.86 43.90 -25.72
N TYR A 5 -25.40 43.87 -26.98
CA TYR A 5 -24.58 42.76 -27.49
C TYR A 5 -23.32 42.51 -26.66
N HIS A 6 -22.56 43.57 -26.35
CA HIS A 6 -21.34 43.44 -25.55
C HIS A 6 -21.62 43.01 -24.11
N VAL A 7 -22.67 43.54 -23.48
CA VAL A 7 -23.08 43.15 -22.12
C VAL A 7 -23.54 41.68 -22.11
N THR A 8 -24.38 41.26 -23.05
CA THR A 8 -24.85 39.87 -23.13
C THR A 8 -23.69 38.91 -23.36
N THR A 9 -22.84 39.16 -24.36
CA THR A 9 -21.69 38.28 -24.64
C THR A 9 -20.64 38.28 -23.53
N TYR A 10 -20.48 39.39 -22.79
CA TYR A 10 -19.62 39.47 -21.60
C TYR A 10 -20.05 38.51 -20.47
N PHE A 11 -21.36 38.34 -20.25
CA PHE A 11 -21.85 37.37 -19.28
C PHE A 11 -21.85 35.95 -19.86
N ASP A 12 -22.46 35.78 -21.03
CA ASP A 12 -22.57 34.50 -21.71
C ASP A 12 -22.39 34.66 -23.23
N ASN A 13 -21.30 34.09 -23.73
CA ASN A 13 -20.96 34.14 -25.15
C ASN A 13 -21.50 32.94 -25.96
N GLU A 14 -22.31 32.07 -25.35
CA GLU A 14 -22.97 30.91 -25.96
C GLU A 14 -24.50 31.09 -26.09
N VAL A 15 -25.00 32.32 -25.93
CA VAL A 15 -26.43 32.61 -26.02
C VAL A 15 -26.96 32.31 -27.42
N SER A 16 -28.03 31.50 -27.48
CA SER A 16 -28.68 31.11 -28.73
C SER A 16 -29.21 32.32 -29.50
N GLY A 17 -29.02 32.34 -30.81
CA GLY A 17 -29.50 33.41 -31.69
C GLY A 17 -28.61 34.65 -31.79
N LEU A 18 -27.48 34.71 -31.05
CA LEU A 18 -26.50 35.80 -31.18
C LEU A 18 -25.16 35.27 -31.74
N PRO A 19 -24.46 36.03 -32.60
CA PRO A 19 -23.15 35.65 -33.07
C PRO A 19 -22.13 35.72 -31.92
N PRO A 20 -21.33 34.67 -31.69
CA PRO A 20 -20.37 34.65 -30.59
C PRO A 20 -19.32 35.74 -30.81
N ALA A 21 -19.01 36.49 -29.76
CA ALA A 21 -17.90 37.42 -29.73
C ALA A 21 -16.59 36.64 -29.91
N ARG A 22 -15.80 37.05 -30.90
CA ARG A 22 -14.56 36.37 -31.30
C ARG A 22 -13.35 37.24 -31.03
N HIS A 23 -12.26 36.59 -30.69
CA HIS A 23 -10.94 37.20 -30.67
C HIS A 23 -10.50 37.56 -32.10
N ARG A 24 -9.48 38.42 -32.25
CA ARG A 24 -8.89 38.77 -33.56
C ARG A 24 -8.42 37.54 -34.37
N SER A 25 -8.10 36.44 -33.68
CA SER A 25 -7.73 35.16 -34.29
C SER A 25 -8.91 34.28 -34.73
N GLY A 26 -10.16 34.74 -34.58
CA GLY A 26 -11.37 34.01 -34.93
C GLY A 26 -11.89 33.03 -33.87
N ARG A 27 -11.12 32.78 -32.79
CA ARG A 27 -11.55 31.93 -31.65
C ARG A 27 -12.63 32.63 -30.83
N ALA A 28 -13.70 31.93 -30.47
CA ALA A 28 -14.73 32.44 -29.57
C ALA A 28 -14.15 32.79 -28.19
N LEU A 29 -14.55 33.93 -27.64
CA LEU A 29 -14.12 34.38 -26.31
C LEU A 29 -14.75 33.49 -25.22
N ARG A 30 -13.94 33.19 -24.20
CA ARG A 30 -14.39 32.47 -23.00
C ARG A 30 -14.76 33.47 -21.90
N THR A 31 -16.05 33.74 -21.78
CA THR A 31 -16.62 34.72 -20.86
C THR A 31 -17.08 34.06 -19.55
N ILE A 32 -17.80 34.79 -18.69
CA ILE A 32 -18.00 34.39 -17.29
C ILE A 32 -18.69 33.03 -17.20
N SER A 33 -19.81 32.84 -17.90
CA SER A 33 -20.55 31.57 -17.90
C SER A 33 -19.70 30.38 -18.33
N GLN A 34 -18.87 30.49 -19.38
CA GLN A 34 -18.01 29.37 -19.82
C GLN A 34 -16.80 29.11 -18.90
N ARG A 35 -16.43 30.06 -18.04
CA ARG A 35 -15.43 29.81 -17.01
C ARG A 35 -16.03 28.96 -15.88
N LEU A 36 -17.32 29.13 -15.58
CA LEU A 36 -18.01 28.38 -14.53
C LEU A 36 -18.50 27.01 -15.01
N LYS A 37 -19.12 26.97 -16.21
CA LYS A 37 -19.71 25.78 -16.85
C LYS A 37 -18.64 24.83 -17.39
N GLY A 38 -19.02 23.56 -17.53
CA GLY A 38 -18.24 22.53 -18.22
C GLY A 38 -17.36 21.68 -17.30
N LYS A 39 -16.76 20.62 -17.88
CA LYS A 39 -15.89 19.68 -17.14
C LYS A 39 -14.62 20.36 -16.62
N GLU A 40 -14.07 21.29 -17.40
CA GLU A 40 -12.93 22.14 -17.02
C GLU A 40 -13.35 23.54 -16.52
N GLY A 41 -14.60 23.68 -16.09
CA GLY A 41 -15.09 24.90 -15.45
C GLY A 41 -14.62 25.01 -14.00
N ARG A 42 -14.71 26.21 -13.41
CA ARG A 42 -14.24 26.49 -12.03
C ARG A 42 -14.84 25.54 -10.99
N PHE A 43 -16.13 25.22 -11.08
CA PHE A 43 -16.78 24.33 -10.11
C PHE A 43 -16.18 22.93 -10.10
N ARG A 44 -15.93 22.34 -11.27
CA ARG A 44 -15.43 20.97 -11.37
C ARG A 44 -13.90 20.88 -11.29
N GLY A 45 -13.19 21.83 -11.90
CA GLY A 45 -11.74 21.80 -12.02
C GLY A 45 -10.95 22.53 -10.92
N ASN A 46 -11.62 23.36 -10.10
CA ASN A 46 -10.93 24.11 -9.03
C ASN A 46 -11.58 24.01 -7.64
N LEU A 47 -12.89 23.77 -7.55
CA LEU A 47 -13.60 23.67 -6.28
C LEU A 47 -13.82 22.20 -5.87
N SER A 48 -14.52 21.42 -6.69
CA SER A 48 -14.81 20.00 -6.37
C SER A 48 -13.57 19.12 -6.46
N GLY A 49 -12.63 19.48 -7.33
CA GLY A 49 -11.32 18.87 -7.44
C GLY A 49 -10.29 19.96 -7.72
N LYS A 50 -9.09 19.79 -7.19
CA LYS A 50 -7.98 20.71 -7.39
C LYS A 50 -6.67 19.94 -7.47
N ARG A 51 -5.65 20.56 -8.05
CA ARG A 51 -4.28 20.07 -7.93
C ARG A 51 -3.80 20.29 -6.50
N VAL A 52 -2.98 19.37 -6.01
CA VAL A 52 -2.48 19.37 -4.63
C VAL A 52 -0.96 19.27 -4.65
N ASP A 53 -0.32 19.93 -3.69
CA ASP A 53 1.11 19.80 -3.43
C ASP A 53 1.40 18.51 -2.65
N PHE A 54 2.68 18.26 -2.32
CA PHE A 54 3.14 17.09 -1.56
C PHE A 54 2.64 15.75 -2.12
N SER A 55 2.70 15.63 -3.44
CA SER A 55 2.32 14.44 -4.18
C SER A 55 3.40 14.02 -5.18
N ALA A 56 3.42 12.72 -5.49
CA ALA A 56 4.32 12.12 -6.47
C ALA A 56 3.58 11.07 -7.29
N ARG A 57 4.11 10.75 -8.47
CA ARG A 57 3.58 9.74 -9.39
C ARG A 57 4.74 9.06 -10.09
N THR A 58 4.71 7.73 -10.13
CA THR A 58 5.67 6.92 -10.88
C THR A 58 5.06 5.54 -11.18
N VAL A 59 5.76 4.77 -12.01
CA VAL A 59 5.40 3.38 -12.36
C VAL A 59 5.49 2.49 -11.11
N ILE A 60 4.59 1.50 -11.03
CA ILE A 60 4.60 0.49 -9.97
C ILE A 60 5.34 -0.78 -10.36
N SER A 61 5.89 -1.47 -9.37
CA SER A 61 6.59 -2.74 -9.53
C SER A 61 6.23 -3.70 -8.39
N PRO A 62 6.20 -5.02 -8.65
CA PRO A 62 5.85 -6.00 -7.63
C PRO A 62 7.00 -6.16 -6.63
N ASP A 63 6.68 -6.27 -5.34
CA ASP A 63 7.63 -6.70 -4.31
C ASP A 63 6.92 -7.58 -3.27
N PRO A 64 7.08 -8.91 -3.33
CA PRO A 64 6.44 -9.83 -2.39
C PRO A 64 7.10 -9.83 -1.00
N ASN A 65 8.26 -9.19 -0.83
CA ASN A 65 8.96 -9.14 0.46
C ASN A 65 8.46 -8.02 1.37
N LEU A 66 7.79 -7.02 0.79
CA LEU A 66 7.17 -5.92 1.52
C LEU A 66 5.94 -6.38 2.28
N ASP A 67 5.70 -5.72 3.41
CA ASP A 67 4.44 -5.86 4.10
C ASP A 67 3.27 -5.42 3.21
N ILE A 68 2.10 -6.05 3.33
CA ILE A 68 0.90 -5.55 2.63
C ILE A 68 0.55 -4.10 2.99
N SER A 69 0.93 -3.63 4.19
CA SER A 69 0.72 -2.26 4.63
C SER A 69 1.82 -1.30 4.20
N GLU A 70 2.91 -1.79 3.61
CA GLU A 70 4.04 -0.99 3.16
C GLU A 70 3.96 -0.65 1.67
N VAL A 71 4.45 0.55 1.34
CA VAL A 71 4.75 0.96 -0.03
C VAL A 71 6.22 1.30 -0.16
N GLY A 72 6.89 0.69 -1.14
CA GLY A 72 8.27 1.01 -1.46
C GLY A 72 8.36 2.36 -2.14
N VAL A 73 9.08 3.31 -1.55
CA VAL A 73 9.25 4.67 -2.08
C VAL A 73 10.70 4.87 -2.52
N PRO A 74 10.94 5.34 -3.76
CA PRO A 74 12.26 5.75 -4.24
C PRO A 74 12.93 6.79 -3.33
N VAL A 75 14.22 6.63 -3.07
CA VAL A 75 15.05 7.61 -2.33
C VAL A 75 14.90 9.02 -2.93
N ASP A 76 14.87 9.13 -4.27
CA ASP A 76 14.71 10.41 -4.98
C ASP A 76 13.40 11.13 -4.64
N ILE A 77 12.31 10.37 -4.44
CA ILE A 77 11.01 10.91 -4.03
C ILE A 77 11.04 11.22 -2.53
N ALA A 78 11.65 10.33 -1.74
CA ALA A 78 11.74 10.48 -0.29
C ALA A 78 12.52 11.73 0.13
N ALA A 79 13.57 12.09 -0.60
CA ALA A 79 14.37 13.29 -0.37
C ALA A 79 13.67 14.59 -0.83
N ARG A 80 12.58 14.51 -1.61
CA ARG A 80 11.86 15.71 -2.11
C ARG A 80 10.56 15.98 -1.38
N LEU A 81 9.88 14.93 -0.95
CA LEU A 81 8.66 15.06 -0.16
C LEU A 81 9.01 15.21 1.31
N THR A 82 8.32 16.12 1.98
CA THR A 82 8.59 16.42 3.38
C THR A 82 7.36 16.28 4.25
N ILE A 83 7.62 16.06 5.55
CA ILE A 83 6.63 16.14 6.61
C ILE A 83 7.07 17.23 7.58
N PRO A 84 6.21 18.20 7.90
CA PRO A 84 6.47 19.16 8.96
C PRO A 84 6.36 18.44 10.30
N GLU A 85 7.48 18.34 11.00
CA GLU A 85 7.56 17.78 12.34
C GLU A 85 7.90 18.87 13.33
N ARG A 86 7.10 19.01 14.38
CA ARG A 86 7.36 20.01 15.42
C ARG A 86 8.49 19.51 16.31
N ALA A 87 9.47 20.37 16.54
CA ALA A 87 10.54 20.11 17.50
C ALA A 87 9.94 20.11 18.92
N THR A 88 10.16 18.99 19.60
CA THR A 88 9.79 18.72 20.99
C THR A 88 11.03 18.27 21.75
N GLN A 89 10.94 18.16 23.07
CA GLN A 89 12.06 17.67 23.88
C GLN A 89 12.48 16.23 23.53
N TRP A 90 11.56 15.43 22.97
CA TRP A 90 11.80 14.03 22.64
C TRP A 90 12.52 13.82 21.31
N ASN A 91 12.25 14.65 20.30
CA ASN A 91 12.81 14.50 18.95
C ASN A 91 13.85 15.57 18.59
N ILE A 92 14.20 16.47 19.51
CA ILE A 92 15.08 17.61 19.22
C ILE A 92 16.44 17.18 18.66
N GLU A 93 17.04 16.13 19.22
CA GLU A 93 18.36 15.66 18.78
C GLU A 93 18.30 15.04 17.39
N GLU A 94 17.20 14.37 17.07
CA GLU A 94 16.94 13.89 15.71
C GLU A 94 16.75 15.05 14.73
N MET A 95 15.99 16.07 15.10
CA MET A 95 15.80 17.27 14.28
C MET A 95 17.14 17.96 13.99
N ARG A 96 18.02 18.09 14.99
CA ARG A 96 19.38 18.63 14.81
C ARG A 96 20.16 17.84 13.77
N ARG A 97 20.18 16.51 13.88
CA ARG A 97 20.85 15.63 12.92
C ARG A 97 20.33 15.84 11.50
N LEU A 98 19.01 15.91 11.30
CA LEU A 98 18.40 16.09 9.99
C LEU A 98 18.75 17.46 9.36
N ILE A 99 18.85 18.50 10.19
CA ILE A 99 19.25 19.85 9.76
C ILE A 99 20.73 19.89 9.35
N ARG A 100 21.60 19.25 10.13
CA ARG A 100 23.04 19.14 9.81
C ARG A 100 23.26 18.43 8.47
N ASN A 101 22.55 17.32 8.24
CA ASN A 101 22.56 16.61 6.96
C ASN A 101 22.03 17.49 5.81
N GLY A 102 21.00 18.29 6.07
CA GLY A 102 20.43 19.24 5.13
C GLY A 102 19.66 18.57 3.98
N PRO A 103 19.45 19.27 2.85
CA PRO A 103 18.66 18.75 1.73
C PRO A 103 19.40 17.72 0.86
N ASP A 104 20.73 17.74 0.89
CA ASP A 104 21.58 16.99 -0.04
C ASP A 104 21.81 15.53 0.40
N GLN A 105 21.73 15.28 1.71
CA GLN A 105 21.95 13.96 2.30
C GLN A 105 20.66 13.38 2.87
N TYR A 106 20.26 12.21 2.38
CA TYR A 106 19.15 11.45 2.95
C TYR A 106 19.63 10.54 4.11
N PRO A 107 18.95 10.51 5.27
CA PRO A 107 17.79 11.31 5.67
C PRO A 107 18.20 12.72 6.11
N GLY A 108 17.38 13.72 5.79
CA GLY A 108 17.68 15.13 6.00
C GLY A 108 16.43 16.01 6.06
N ALA A 109 16.58 17.30 5.80
CA ALA A 109 15.47 18.26 5.81
C ALA A 109 15.65 19.36 4.76
N LEU A 110 14.54 19.90 4.25
CA LEU A 110 14.55 20.95 3.24
C LEU A 110 14.33 22.35 3.83
N TYR A 111 13.47 22.46 4.85
CA TYR A 111 13.08 23.75 5.43
C TYR A 111 12.98 23.68 6.96
N ILE A 112 13.15 24.85 7.59
CA ILE A 112 12.82 25.09 8.99
C ILE A 112 11.83 26.24 9.05
N VAL A 113 10.77 26.09 9.82
CA VAL A 113 9.85 27.17 10.18
C VAL A 113 10.10 27.55 11.63
N ARG A 114 10.49 28.80 11.84
CA ARG A 114 10.72 29.37 13.17
C ARG A 114 9.40 29.69 13.87
N PRO A 115 9.39 29.91 15.20
CA PRO A 115 8.18 30.30 15.93
C PRO A 115 7.53 31.60 15.43
N ASP A 116 8.30 32.49 14.82
CA ASP A 116 7.85 33.73 14.16
C ASP A 116 7.24 33.49 12.76
N GLN A 117 6.99 32.24 12.38
CA GLN A 117 6.51 31.80 11.06
C GLN A 117 7.46 32.07 9.89
N ARG A 118 8.71 32.48 10.17
CA ARG A 118 9.71 32.63 9.11
C ARG A 118 10.20 31.27 8.63
N ARG A 119 9.95 30.98 7.36
CA ARG A 119 10.43 29.77 6.68
C ARG A 119 11.84 29.98 6.10
N VAL A 120 12.79 29.16 6.52
CA VAL A 120 14.19 29.17 6.11
C VAL A 120 14.44 27.95 5.23
N ARG A 121 15.02 28.15 4.03
CA ARG A 121 15.41 27.06 3.12
C ARG A 121 16.82 26.61 3.45
N LEU A 122 17.01 25.33 3.78
CA LEU A 122 18.32 24.79 4.22
C LEU A 122 19.35 24.72 3.09
N GLU A 123 18.89 24.71 1.84
CA GLU A 123 19.73 24.76 0.63
C GLU A 123 20.68 25.98 0.62
N PHE A 124 20.24 27.13 1.13
CA PHE A 124 21.01 28.38 1.10
C PHE A 124 21.67 28.73 2.45
N VAL A 125 21.65 27.82 3.42
CA VAL A 125 22.28 28.02 4.73
C VAL A 125 23.69 27.46 4.69
N THR A 126 24.70 28.33 4.85
CA THR A 126 26.12 27.95 4.91
C THR A 126 26.49 27.32 6.25
N GLU A 127 26.01 27.88 7.36
CA GLU A 127 26.30 27.39 8.72
C GLU A 127 25.14 26.56 9.27
N ARG A 128 25.00 25.32 8.77
CA ARG A 128 23.90 24.41 9.19
C ARG A 128 24.06 23.94 10.64
N ASP A 129 25.29 23.76 11.12
CA ASP A 129 25.57 23.32 12.50
C ASP A 129 25.08 24.34 13.54
N SER A 130 25.45 25.61 13.36
CA SER A 130 24.98 26.72 14.22
C SER A 130 23.45 26.80 14.27
N LEU A 131 22.78 26.57 13.13
CA LEU A 131 21.32 26.59 13.05
C LEU A 131 20.68 25.36 13.72
N ALA A 132 21.30 24.19 13.60
CA ALA A 132 20.87 22.98 14.30
C ALA A 132 20.98 23.17 15.82
N ASP A 133 22.08 23.72 16.31
CA ASP A 133 22.28 23.94 17.75
C ASP A 133 21.30 24.98 18.32
N ALA A 134 20.88 25.93 17.49
CA ALA A 134 19.88 26.95 17.83
C ALA A 134 18.42 26.45 17.82
N ILE A 135 18.13 25.22 17.35
CA ILE A 135 16.78 24.65 17.39
C ILE A 135 16.32 24.51 18.85
N GLN A 136 15.07 24.92 19.08
CA GLN A 136 14.38 24.81 20.36
C GLN A 136 12.97 24.23 20.14
N ALA A 137 12.32 23.83 21.24
CA ALA A 137 10.93 23.40 21.19
C ALA A 137 10.05 24.52 20.59
N GLY A 138 9.16 24.13 19.66
CA GLY A 138 8.28 25.07 18.96
C GLY A 138 8.73 25.45 17.55
N PHE A 139 9.95 25.12 17.15
CA PHE A 139 10.35 25.13 15.74
C PHE A 139 9.64 23.98 14.99
N VAL A 140 9.48 24.12 13.68
CA VAL A 140 8.99 23.04 12.81
C VAL A 140 10.06 22.75 11.76
N VAL A 141 10.37 21.48 11.57
CA VAL A 141 11.34 21.00 10.58
C VAL A 141 10.59 20.25 9.51
N GLU A 142 10.70 20.71 8.26
CA GLU A 142 10.17 19.99 7.09
C GLU A 142 11.22 18.95 6.66
N ARG A 143 11.21 17.80 7.35
CA ARG A 143 12.14 16.70 7.10
C ARG A 143 11.70 15.83 5.93
N HIS A 144 12.66 15.16 5.29
CA HIS A 144 12.39 14.13 4.28
C HIS A 144 11.47 13.04 4.86
N ILE A 145 10.65 12.43 3.99
CA ILE A 145 9.88 11.25 4.39
C ILE A 145 10.81 10.05 4.60
N ARG A 146 10.45 9.18 5.54
CA ARG A 146 11.28 8.04 5.98
C ARG A 146 10.44 6.81 6.24
N ASP A 147 11.14 5.70 6.47
CA ASP A 147 10.53 4.45 6.91
C ASP A 147 9.57 4.69 8.08
N GLY A 148 8.35 4.18 7.98
CA GLY A 148 7.33 4.34 9.01
C GLY A 148 6.36 5.52 8.81
N ASP A 149 6.64 6.46 7.89
CA ASP A 149 5.73 7.57 7.63
C ASP A 149 4.45 7.10 6.93
N ILE A 150 3.32 7.72 7.27
CA ILE A 150 2.02 7.41 6.66
C ILE A 150 1.80 8.24 5.40
N VAL A 151 1.45 7.56 4.30
CA VAL A 151 1.15 8.17 3.00
C VAL A 151 -0.15 7.61 2.43
N LEU A 152 -0.85 8.39 1.61
CA LEU A 152 -2.02 7.94 0.88
C LEU A 152 -1.60 7.48 -0.51
N PHE A 153 -1.90 6.23 -0.83
CA PHE A 153 -1.55 5.62 -2.11
C PHE A 153 -2.81 5.32 -2.93
N ASN A 154 -2.79 5.72 -4.20
CA ASN A 154 -3.98 5.77 -5.05
C ASN A 154 -3.70 5.32 -6.48
N ARG A 155 -4.63 4.55 -7.06
CA ARG A 155 -4.70 4.28 -8.51
C ARG A 155 -5.94 4.93 -9.12
N GLN A 156 -5.75 5.53 -10.29
CA GLN A 156 -6.85 6.06 -11.12
C GLN A 156 -7.25 5.03 -12.18
N PRO A 157 -8.54 4.90 -12.52
CA PRO A 157 -9.70 5.58 -11.92
C PRO A 157 -10.07 5.01 -10.55
N SER A 158 -10.50 5.86 -9.62
CA SER A 158 -10.91 5.43 -8.28
C SER A 158 -12.40 5.12 -8.26
N LEU A 159 -12.74 3.82 -8.27
CA LEU A 159 -14.13 3.34 -8.38
C LEU A 159 -14.80 3.13 -7.03
N HIS A 160 -14.01 2.87 -5.99
CA HIS A 160 -14.49 2.66 -4.63
C HIS A 160 -13.47 3.18 -3.63
N ARG A 161 -13.87 3.32 -2.36
CA ARG A 161 -13.01 3.91 -1.32
C ARG A 161 -11.64 3.22 -1.19
N MET A 162 -11.56 1.90 -1.39
CA MET A 162 -10.29 1.14 -1.31
C MET A 162 -9.33 1.41 -2.48
N SER A 163 -9.72 2.21 -3.49
CA SER A 163 -8.79 2.68 -4.53
C SER A 163 -7.85 3.78 -4.00
N ILE A 164 -8.05 4.24 -2.76
CA ILE A 164 -7.11 5.06 -1.99
C ILE A 164 -7.01 4.50 -0.58
N MET A 165 -5.80 4.14 -0.15
CA MET A 165 -5.55 3.59 1.20
C MET A 165 -4.28 4.20 1.76
N ALA A 166 -4.15 4.17 3.09
CA ALA A 166 -2.97 4.60 3.79
C ALA A 166 -1.95 3.46 3.89
N HIS A 167 -0.75 3.73 3.39
CA HIS A 167 0.40 2.83 3.47
C HIS A 167 1.48 3.44 4.36
N THR A 168 2.33 2.58 4.89
CA THR A 168 3.56 2.95 5.58
C THR A 168 4.70 3.01 4.56
N VAL A 169 5.49 4.07 4.60
CA VAL A 169 6.63 4.22 3.70
C VAL A 169 7.71 3.22 4.05
N ARG A 170 8.28 2.60 3.01
CA ARG A 170 9.55 1.87 3.05
C ARG A 170 10.47 2.45 1.99
N VAL A 171 11.50 3.18 2.38
CA VAL A 171 12.41 3.83 1.43
C VAL A 171 13.39 2.81 0.87
N LEU A 172 13.43 2.72 -0.44
CA LEU A 172 14.20 1.71 -1.16
C LEU A 172 14.90 2.32 -2.38
N PRO A 173 15.97 1.69 -2.88
CA PRO A 173 16.64 2.13 -4.10
C PRO A 173 15.72 2.04 -5.33
N TYR A 174 16.22 2.54 -6.46
CA TYR A 174 15.55 2.61 -7.76
C TYR A 174 14.40 3.63 -7.82
N LYS A 175 13.60 3.62 -8.90
CA LYS A 175 12.72 4.74 -9.29
C LYS A 175 11.22 4.43 -9.32
N THR A 176 10.82 3.20 -9.03
CA THR A 176 9.43 2.75 -9.05
C THR A 176 8.83 2.72 -7.65
N PHE A 177 7.52 2.87 -7.56
CA PHE A 177 6.82 2.47 -6.34
C PHE A 177 6.76 0.95 -6.28
N ARG A 178 7.02 0.36 -5.11
CA ARG A 178 6.89 -1.09 -4.91
C ARG A 178 5.65 -1.41 -4.11
N LEU A 179 4.89 -2.41 -4.57
CA LEU A 179 3.65 -2.83 -3.93
C LEU A 179 3.63 -4.35 -3.78
N ASN A 180 3.12 -4.82 -2.64
CA ASN A 180 2.87 -6.24 -2.43
C ASN A 180 1.78 -6.73 -3.41
N PRO A 181 2.03 -7.79 -4.22
CA PRO A 181 1.05 -8.32 -5.18
C PRO A 181 -0.31 -8.71 -4.60
N CYS A 182 -0.38 -9.06 -3.31
CA CYS A 182 -1.63 -9.38 -2.63
C CYS A 182 -2.58 -8.18 -2.51
N VAL A 183 -2.06 -6.95 -2.62
CA VAL A 183 -2.80 -5.68 -2.48
C VAL A 183 -3.16 -5.09 -3.85
N CYS A 184 -2.80 -5.73 -4.96
CA CYS A 184 -3.20 -5.30 -6.29
C CYS A 184 -4.72 -5.30 -6.54
N PRO A 185 -5.51 -6.28 -6.07
CA PRO A 185 -6.95 -6.33 -6.34
C PRO A 185 -7.75 -5.07 -5.95
N PRO A 186 -7.62 -4.47 -4.75
CA PRO A 186 -8.35 -3.23 -4.42
C PRO A 186 -7.96 -2.04 -5.30
N TYR A 187 -6.76 -2.01 -5.86
CA TYR A 187 -6.37 -0.97 -6.81
C TYR A 187 -6.73 -1.29 -8.26
N ASN A 188 -7.18 -2.53 -8.52
CA ASN A 188 -7.27 -3.11 -9.86
C ASN A 188 -5.97 -2.92 -10.66
N ALA A 189 -4.83 -3.01 -9.96
CA ALA A 189 -3.51 -2.71 -10.51
C ALA A 189 -2.88 -3.98 -11.12
N ASP A 190 -2.11 -3.78 -12.18
CA ASP A 190 -1.19 -4.75 -12.74
C ASP A 190 0.22 -4.14 -12.87
N PHE A 191 1.14 -4.84 -13.52
CA PHE A 191 2.55 -4.43 -13.61
C PHE A 191 3.02 -4.32 -15.06
N ASP A 192 2.13 -3.92 -15.97
CA ASP A 192 2.41 -3.79 -17.41
C ASP A 192 2.90 -2.38 -17.83
N GLY A 193 3.09 -1.48 -16.86
CA GLY A 193 3.39 -0.07 -17.07
C GLY A 193 2.48 0.88 -16.28
N ASP A 194 1.54 0.33 -15.51
CA ASP A 194 0.68 1.05 -14.57
C ASP A 194 1.45 2.08 -13.70
N GLU A 195 0.84 3.27 -13.56
CA GLU A 195 1.33 4.34 -12.69
C GLU A 195 0.35 4.61 -11.55
N MET A 196 0.89 4.90 -10.37
CA MET A 196 0.09 5.23 -9.18
C MET A 196 0.55 6.54 -8.55
N ASN A 197 -0.37 7.17 -7.82
CA ASN A 197 -0.15 8.44 -7.12
C ASN A 197 0.12 8.18 -5.64
N LEU A 198 1.03 8.97 -5.08
CA LEU A 198 1.33 9.02 -3.66
C LEU A 198 1.08 10.46 -3.17
N HIS A 199 0.40 10.59 -2.03
CA HIS A 199 0.15 11.86 -1.37
C HIS A 199 0.64 11.78 0.08
N VAL A 200 1.28 12.85 0.58
CA VAL A 200 1.84 12.90 1.93
C VAL A 200 1.01 13.84 2.80
N PRO A 201 0.18 13.33 3.74
CA PRO A 201 -0.59 14.18 4.64
C PRO A 201 0.32 15.03 5.54
N GLN A 202 0.11 16.34 5.52
CA GLN A 202 1.00 17.30 6.18
C GLN A 202 0.66 17.54 7.66
N SER A 203 -0.62 17.57 8.04
CA SER A 203 -1.02 17.73 9.44
C SER A 203 -0.94 16.41 10.20
N GLU A 204 -0.66 16.50 11.51
CA GLU A 204 -0.67 15.34 12.41
C GLU A 204 -2.06 14.70 12.50
N GLU A 205 -3.11 15.52 12.48
CA GLU A 205 -4.51 15.09 12.46
C GLU A 205 -4.81 14.22 11.23
N ALA A 206 -4.45 14.69 10.03
CA ALA A 206 -4.69 13.94 8.79
C ALA A 206 -3.85 12.66 8.71
N ARG A 207 -2.61 12.66 9.22
CA ARG A 207 -1.81 11.44 9.34
C ARG A 207 -2.44 10.44 10.30
N THR A 208 -2.96 10.93 11.43
CA THR A 208 -3.62 10.09 12.45
C THR A 208 -4.92 9.51 11.92
N GLU A 209 -5.74 10.31 11.25
CA GLU A 209 -6.97 9.86 10.59
C GLU A 209 -6.67 8.80 9.52
N ALA A 210 -5.69 9.06 8.65
CA ALA A 210 -5.26 8.10 7.63
C ALA A 210 -4.77 6.79 8.27
N ARG A 211 -4.00 6.87 9.35
CA ARG A 211 -3.50 5.71 10.10
C ARG A 211 -4.65 4.90 10.71
N LEU A 212 -5.65 5.54 11.29
CA LEU A 212 -6.70 4.84 12.03
C LEU A 212 -7.83 4.33 11.13
N LEU A 213 -8.13 5.02 10.02
CA LEU A 213 -9.32 4.75 9.20
C LEU A 213 -9.01 4.15 7.83
N MET A 214 -7.80 4.38 7.31
CA MET A 214 -7.48 4.08 5.91
C MET A 214 -6.36 3.04 5.74
N GLN A 215 -5.82 2.49 6.83
CA GLN A 215 -4.76 1.49 6.79
C GLN A 215 -5.15 0.26 5.96
N VAL A 216 -4.20 -0.28 5.20
CA VAL A 216 -4.43 -1.40 4.28
C VAL A 216 -4.99 -2.64 5.01
N GLN A 217 -4.43 -2.97 6.18
CA GLN A 217 -4.86 -4.15 6.94
C GLN A 217 -6.32 -4.05 7.40
N ASP A 218 -6.81 -2.84 7.68
CA ASP A 218 -8.20 -2.61 8.08
C ASP A 218 -9.16 -2.57 6.89
N GLN A 219 -8.62 -2.53 5.67
CA GLN A 219 -9.37 -2.61 4.41
C GLN A 219 -9.23 -3.97 3.71
N ILE A 220 -8.76 -5.02 4.42
CA ILE A 220 -8.73 -6.39 3.87
C ILE A 220 -10.13 -6.83 3.42
N LEU A 221 -11.17 -6.52 4.20
CA LEU A 221 -12.55 -6.89 3.91
C LEU A 221 -13.25 -5.81 3.08
N SER A 222 -13.83 -6.22 1.95
CA SER A 222 -14.56 -5.34 1.05
C SER A 222 -15.89 -4.90 1.67
N PRO A 223 -16.21 -3.59 1.67
CA PRO A 223 -17.51 -3.11 2.11
C PRO A 223 -18.66 -3.55 1.19
N ARG A 224 -18.37 -4.01 -0.04
CA ARG A 224 -19.41 -4.43 -1.01
C ARG A 224 -20.06 -5.77 -0.66
N TYR A 225 -19.26 -6.73 -0.21
CA TYR A 225 -19.71 -8.12 -0.04
C TYR A 225 -19.16 -8.78 1.24
N GLY A 226 -18.42 -8.05 2.08
CA GLY A 226 -17.92 -8.51 3.36
C GLY A 226 -16.82 -9.57 3.31
N GLY A 227 -16.28 -9.91 2.14
CA GLY A 227 -15.18 -10.87 1.98
C GLY A 227 -13.83 -10.19 1.73
N PRO A 228 -12.72 -10.94 1.81
CA PRO A 228 -11.38 -10.39 1.67
C PRO A 228 -11.07 -10.02 0.22
N ILE A 229 -10.93 -8.74 -0.10
CA ILE A 229 -10.49 -8.28 -1.43
C ILE A 229 -8.98 -8.41 -1.59
N ILE A 230 -8.24 -8.23 -0.49
CA ILE A 230 -6.80 -8.50 -0.41
C ILE A 230 -6.60 -10.00 -0.19
N GLY A 231 -5.62 -10.62 -0.85
CA GLY A 231 -5.35 -12.05 -0.67
C GLY A 231 -4.34 -12.61 -1.67
N ALA A 232 -4.08 -13.91 -1.59
CA ALA A 232 -3.16 -14.58 -2.49
C ALA A 232 -3.71 -14.62 -3.93
N LYS A 233 -2.81 -14.51 -4.91
CA LYS A 233 -3.13 -14.54 -6.34
C LYS A 233 -2.06 -15.32 -7.10
N THR A 234 -2.43 -15.89 -8.25
CA THR A 234 -1.56 -16.55 -9.23
C THR A 234 -0.54 -17.50 -8.59
N ASP A 235 0.73 -17.13 -8.54
CA ASP A 235 1.85 -17.98 -8.13
C ASP A 235 1.71 -18.48 -6.70
N LEU A 236 1.25 -17.62 -5.79
CA LEU A 236 1.03 -17.99 -4.39
C LEU A 236 -0.04 -19.09 -4.26
N LEU A 237 -1.04 -19.11 -5.15
CA LEU A 237 -2.07 -20.15 -5.13
C LEU A 237 -1.53 -21.48 -5.64
N SER A 238 -0.74 -21.47 -6.72
CA SER A 238 -0.06 -22.67 -7.23
C SER A 238 0.92 -23.23 -6.20
N ALA A 239 1.69 -22.35 -5.57
CA ALA A 239 2.63 -22.70 -4.50
C ALA A 239 1.91 -23.29 -3.28
N ALA A 240 0.80 -22.69 -2.85
CA ALA A 240 0.02 -23.20 -1.72
C ALA A 240 -0.53 -24.60 -1.99
N TYR A 241 -1.03 -24.79 -3.21
CA TYR A 241 -1.53 -26.08 -3.65
C TYR A 241 -0.41 -27.12 -3.63
N LEU A 242 0.73 -26.84 -4.28
CA LEU A 242 1.88 -27.74 -4.33
C LEU A 242 2.48 -28.02 -2.94
N LEU A 243 2.59 -27.03 -2.07
CA LEU A 243 3.13 -27.19 -0.73
C LEU A 243 2.26 -28.14 0.09
N THR A 244 0.94 -27.97 0.03
CA THR A 244 0.02 -28.65 0.96
C THR A 244 -0.53 -29.99 0.44
N ARG A 245 -0.09 -30.49 -0.73
CA ARG A 245 -0.44 -31.85 -1.20
C ARG A 245 0.13 -32.94 -0.30
N LYS A 246 -0.53 -34.10 -0.25
CA LYS A 246 -0.10 -35.28 0.52
C LYS A 246 1.29 -35.81 0.09
N SER A 247 1.64 -35.63 -1.18
CA SER A 247 2.90 -36.08 -1.76
C SER A 247 4.10 -35.20 -1.42
N THR A 248 3.89 -34.03 -0.80
CA THR A 248 4.96 -33.07 -0.54
C THR A 248 5.65 -33.39 0.79
N LEU A 249 6.86 -33.93 0.66
CA LEU A 249 7.79 -34.16 1.76
C LEU A 249 8.99 -33.21 1.63
N LEU A 250 9.41 -32.66 2.76
CA LEU A 250 10.46 -31.65 2.88
C LEU A 250 11.54 -32.16 3.83
N THR A 251 12.79 -31.99 3.44
CA THR A 251 13.96 -32.24 4.27
C THR A 251 14.12 -31.14 5.32
N LYS A 252 14.89 -31.40 6.38
CA LYS A 252 15.17 -30.42 7.43
C LYS A 252 15.77 -29.11 6.88
N ASP A 253 16.68 -29.21 5.92
CA ASP A 253 17.29 -28.04 5.28
C ASP A 253 16.26 -27.20 4.50
N GLU A 254 15.40 -27.85 3.71
CA GLU A 254 14.30 -27.16 3.01
C GLU A 254 13.36 -26.46 3.99
N VAL A 255 12.98 -27.13 5.09
CA VAL A 255 12.13 -26.56 6.14
C VAL A 255 12.79 -25.33 6.77
N CYS A 256 14.07 -25.42 7.15
CA CYS A 256 14.78 -24.30 7.77
C CYS A 256 14.83 -23.08 6.84
N ARG A 257 15.09 -23.28 5.54
CA ARG A 257 15.09 -22.20 4.56
C ARG A 257 13.72 -21.54 4.44
N LEU A 258 12.66 -22.34 4.35
CA LEU A 258 11.28 -21.86 4.24
C LEU A 258 10.86 -21.03 5.47
N LEU A 259 11.10 -21.57 6.67
CA LEU A 259 10.74 -20.91 7.92
C LEU A 259 11.52 -19.62 8.16
N THR A 260 12.82 -19.61 7.83
CA THR A 260 13.66 -18.41 7.95
C THR A 260 13.16 -17.30 7.02
N THR A 261 12.85 -17.61 5.75
CA THR A 261 12.34 -16.60 4.80
C THR A 261 10.96 -16.08 5.20
N ALA A 262 10.11 -16.94 5.76
CA ALA A 262 8.80 -16.56 6.26
C ALA A 262 8.84 -15.80 7.60
N GLY A 263 10.01 -15.63 8.23
CA GLY A 263 10.17 -14.91 9.50
C GLY A 263 9.68 -15.69 10.72
N TYR A 264 9.61 -17.02 10.64
CA TYR A 264 9.16 -17.85 11.76
C TYR A 264 10.24 -17.99 12.84
N THR A 265 9.86 -17.72 14.09
CA THR A 265 10.77 -17.72 15.26
C THR A 265 10.49 -18.83 16.28
N GLY A 266 9.49 -19.69 16.02
CA GLY A 266 9.12 -20.78 16.92
C GLY A 266 9.90 -22.07 16.71
N ASP A 267 9.54 -23.08 17.49
CA ASP A 267 10.14 -24.42 17.39
C ASP A 267 9.66 -25.17 16.15
N ILE A 268 10.59 -25.88 15.50
CA ILE A 268 10.26 -26.77 14.39
C ILE A 268 9.56 -28.02 14.96
N PRO A 269 8.38 -28.41 14.45
CA PRO A 269 7.66 -29.59 14.93
C PRO A 269 8.45 -30.87 14.65
N GLU A 270 8.09 -31.97 15.31
CA GLU A 270 8.66 -33.29 14.97
C GLU A 270 8.33 -33.69 13.52
N PRO A 271 9.26 -34.36 12.82
CA PRO A 271 9.04 -34.83 11.46
C PRO A 271 7.90 -35.86 11.40
N ALA A 272 7.08 -35.79 10.37
CA ALA A 272 6.02 -36.78 10.13
C ALA A 272 6.58 -38.16 9.80
N VAL A 273 7.73 -38.22 9.13
CA VAL A 273 8.44 -39.46 8.81
C VAL A 273 9.80 -39.41 9.51
N LYS A 274 10.05 -40.34 10.43
CA LYS A 274 11.30 -40.40 11.22
C LYS A 274 12.37 -41.29 10.58
N ARG A 275 11.99 -42.25 9.72
CA ARG A 275 12.89 -43.21 9.07
C ARG A 275 12.44 -43.46 7.63
N PRO A 276 13.35 -43.70 6.66
CA PRO A 276 14.82 -43.75 6.81
C PRO A 276 15.48 -42.37 6.93
N VAL A 277 14.78 -41.31 6.52
CA VAL A 277 15.22 -39.91 6.62
C VAL A 277 14.11 -39.11 7.30
N GLU A 278 14.49 -38.12 8.11
CA GLU A 278 13.53 -37.20 8.72
C GLU A 278 12.90 -36.29 7.65
N LEU A 279 11.58 -36.41 7.49
CA LEU A 279 10.81 -35.63 6.52
C LEU A 279 9.58 -34.99 7.17
N TRP A 280 9.34 -33.74 6.78
CA TRP A 280 8.18 -32.95 7.18
C TRP A 280 7.20 -32.87 6.02
N THR A 281 5.92 -32.87 6.34
CA THR A 281 4.87 -32.59 5.33
C THR A 281 4.72 -31.09 5.14
N GLY A 282 4.38 -30.64 3.94
CA GLY A 282 4.09 -29.22 3.74
C GLY A 282 2.85 -28.73 4.52
N LYS A 283 1.91 -29.62 4.86
CA LYS A 283 0.80 -29.33 5.78
C LYS A 283 1.28 -28.95 7.18
N GLN A 284 2.27 -29.68 7.72
CA GLN A 284 2.87 -29.35 9.02
C GLN A 284 3.51 -27.96 8.98
N ILE A 285 4.23 -27.64 7.91
CA ILE A 285 4.90 -26.34 7.77
C ILE A 285 3.89 -25.20 7.62
N PHE A 286 2.85 -25.38 6.80
CA PHE A 286 1.78 -24.38 6.64
C PHE A 286 1.03 -24.14 7.95
N SER A 287 0.80 -25.19 8.75
CA SER A 287 0.09 -25.11 10.04
C SER A 287 0.77 -24.18 11.05
N LEU A 288 2.08 -23.97 10.96
CA LEU A 288 2.82 -23.12 11.88
C LEU A 288 2.40 -21.65 11.82
N PHE A 289 1.80 -21.23 10.71
CA PHE A 289 1.34 -19.87 10.50
C PHE A 289 -0.15 -19.68 10.81
N ILE A 290 -0.90 -20.77 11.04
CA ILE A 290 -2.31 -20.67 11.42
C ILE A 290 -2.39 -20.32 12.92
N PRO A 291 -3.25 -19.37 13.33
CA PRO A 291 -3.42 -19.01 14.74
C PRO A 291 -3.74 -20.23 15.62
N ARG A 292 -3.13 -20.32 16.80
CA ARG A 292 -3.35 -21.42 17.75
C ARG A 292 -4.81 -21.46 18.19
N GLY A 293 -5.40 -22.66 18.26
CA GLY A 293 -6.81 -22.84 18.65
C GLY A 293 -7.81 -22.54 17.53
N PHE A 294 -7.36 -22.07 16.36
CA PHE A 294 -8.24 -21.82 15.22
C PHE A 294 -8.72 -23.15 14.60
N SER A 295 -10.02 -23.28 14.37
CA SER A 295 -10.60 -24.46 13.72
C SER A 295 -11.49 -24.04 12.56
N PHE A 296 -11.38 -24.75 11.44
CA PHE A 296 -12.05 -24.40 10.20
C PHE A 296 -12.28 -25.65 9.35
N ALA A 297 -13.43 -25.71 8.69
CA ALA A 297 -13.76 -26.76 7.75
C ALA A 297 -14.42 -26.16 6.52
N ALA A 298 -13.86 -26.38 5.33
CA ALA A 298 -14.45 -25.95 4.07
C ALA A 298 -14.18 -26.94 2.95
N ARG A 299 -14.91 -26.81 1.84
CA ARG A 299 -14.66 -27.59 0.63
C ARG A 299 -13.52 -26.94 -0.17
N SER A 300 -12.55 -27.75 -0.60
CA SER A 300 -11.55 -27.32 -1.59
C SER A 300 -12.23 -26.98 -2.92
N SER A 301 -11.57 -26.17 -3.74
CA SER A 301 -11.92 -25.95 -5.15
C SER A 301 -11.69 -27.18 -6.02
N MET A 302 -10.84 -28.13 -5.58
CA MET A 302 -10.50 -29.35 -6.31
C MET A 302 -11.32 -30.57 -5.84
N VAL A 303 -12.65 -30.45 -5.86
CA VAL A 303 -13.52 -31.61 -5.57
C VAL A 303 -13.60 -32.50 -6.81
N THR A 304 -12.98 -33.68 -6.75
CA THR A 304 -13.26 -34.76 -7.70
C THR A 304 -14.49 -35.55 -7.24
N LYS A 305 -15.20 -36.22 -8.16
CA LYS A 305 -16.42 -36.99 -7.84
C LYS A 305 -16.20 -38.05 -6.74
N ASP A 306 -14.97 -38.57 -6.63
CA ASP A 306 -14.60 -39.66 -5.72
C ASP A 306 -13.89 -39.19 -4.43
N ASP A 307 -13.42 -37.94 -4.37
CA ASP A 307 -12.63 -37.44 -3.24
C ASP A 307 -13.17 -36.06 -2.84
N LYS A 308 -13.95 -36.03 -1.74
CA LYS A 308 -14.40 -34.78 -1.13
C LYS A 308 -13.23 -34.24 -0.33
N GLU A 309 -12.25 -33.61 -0.99
CA GLU A 309 -11.15 -32.94 -0.30
C GLU A 309 -11.71 -31.74 0.49
N HIS A 310 -12.02 -32.00 1.76
CA HIS A 310 -12.34 -30.99 2.73
C HIS A 310 -11.03 -30.46 3.33
N VAL A 311 -10.87 -29.14 3.31
CA VAL A 311 -9.82 -28.48 4.09
C VAL A 311 -10.29 -28.50 5.54
N ILE A 312 -9.64 -29.33 6.37
CA ILE A 312 -9.95 -29.46 7.79
C ILE A 312 -8.77 -28.96 8.60
N ILE A 313 -9.01 -27.92 9.38
CA ILE A 313 -8.07 -27.33 10.32
C ILE A 313 -8.66 -27.48 11.72
N ARG A 314 -7.89 -28.08 12.63
CA ARG A 314 -8.26 -28.22 14.04
C ARG A 314 -7.16 -27.69 14.93
N ASN A 315 -7.50 -26.79 15.85
CA ASN A 315 -6.56 -26.20 16.81
C ASN A 315 -5.27 -25.65 16.16
N GLY A 316 -5.39 -25.02 15.00
CA GLY A 316 -4.27 -24.44 14.24
C GLY A 316 -3.50 -25.45 13.37
N LYS A 317 -3.95 -26.71 13.26
CA LYS A 317 -3.29 -27.75 12.46
C LYS A 317 -4.11 -28.10 11.24
N LEU A 318 -3.50 -28.01 10.05
CA LEU A 318 -4.06 -28.48 8.79
C LEU A 318 -3.96 -30.01 8.72
N GLU A 319 -5.05 -30.70 9.03
CA GLU A 319 -5.12 -32.16 9.06
C GLU A 319 -5.39 -32.73 7.66
N GLU A 320 -6.37 -32.17 6.96
CA GLU A 320 -6.84 -32.69 5.67
C GLU A 320 -7.03 -31.60 4.62
N GLY A 321 -7.10 -32.02 3.34
CA GLY A 321 -7.29 -31.15 2.19
C GLY A 321 -6.02 -30.45 1.71
N VAL A 322 -6.20 -29.52 0.77
CA VAL A 322 -5.12 -28.75 0.17
C VAL A 322 -5.52 -27.28 0.12
N ILE A 323 -4.59 -26.39 0.42
CA ILE A 323 -4.80 -24.94 0.41
C ILE A 323 -4.77 -24.45 -1.03
N ASP A 324 -5.81 -23.72 -1.40
CA ASP A 324 -6.05 -23.29 -2.76
C ASP A 324 -6.73 -21.90 -2.80
N LYS A 325 -7.27 -21.54 -3.98
CA LYS A 325 -8.01 -20.29 -4.17
C LYS A 325 -9.15 -20.12 -3.17
N ASN A 326 -9.90 -21.17 -2.84
CA ASN A 326 -11.02 -21.09 -1.89
C ASN A 326 -10.56 -20.92 -0.44
N SER A 327 -9.28 -21.15 -0.15
CA SER A 327 -8.70 -21.04 1.18
C SER A 327 -8.08 -19.67 1.45
N ILE A 328 -7.18 -19.21 0.59
CA ILE A 328 -6.40 -17.97 0.80
C ILE A 328 -6.53 -16.94 -0.33
N GLY A 329 -7.32 -17.26 -1.36
CA GLY A 329 -7.43 -16.41 -2.54
C GLY A 329 -8.20 -15.12 -2.27
N ALA A 330 -7.78 -14.06 -2.96
CA ALA A 330 -8.54 -12.80 -3.01
C ALA A 330 -9.98 -13.04 -3.52
N GLU A 331 -10.90 -12.22 -3.01
CA GLU A 331 -12.33 -12.19 -3.33
C GLU A 331 -13.10 -13.46 -2.95
N ARG A 332 -12.57 -14.28 -2.03
CA ARG A 332 -13.24 -15.49 -1.53
C ARG A 332 -13.82 -15.29 -0.14
N SER A 333 -15.14 -15.10 -0.09
CA SER A 333 -15.93 -15.15 1.15
C SER A 333 -15.92 -16.54 1.76
N GLU A 334 -16.15 -16.60 3.08
CA GLU A 334 -16.08 -17.82 3.91
C GLU A 334 -14.80 -18.67 3.74
N SER A 335 -13.72 -18.07 3.26
CA SER A 335 -12.41 -18.70 3.12
C SER A 335 -11.66 -18.79 4.46
N LEU A 336 -10.60 -19.59 4.52
CA LEU A 336 -9.70 -19.66 5.68
C LEU A 336 -9.19 -18.26 6.04
N PHE A 337 -8.70 -17.51 5.04
CA PHE A 337 -8.19 -16.16 5.25
C PHE A 337 -9.28 -15.21 5.76
N HIS A 338 -10.49 -15.27 5.17
CA HIS A 338 -11.62 -14.47 5.64
C HIS A 338 -11.93 -14.72 7.11
N ARG A 339 -11.99 -15.99 7.53
CA ARG A 339 -12.30 -16.38 8.91
C ARG A 339 -11.20 -15.96 9.88
N ILE A 340 -9.92 -16.06 9.49
CA ILE A 340 -8.81 -15.54 10.30
C ILE A 340 -8.98 -14.03 10.54
N VAL A 341 -9.20 -13.25 9.49
CA VAL A 341 -9.36 -11.78 9.59
C VAL A 341 -10.58 -11.42 10.44
N LYS A 342 -11.70 -12.12 10.26
CA LYS A 342 -12.96 -11.84 10.96
C LYS A 342 -12.93 -12.25 12.43
N ASP A 343 -12.35 -13.40 12.75
CA ASP A 343 -12.39 -13.98 14.10
C ASP A 343 -11.20 -13.53 14.97
N GLN A 344 -10.04 -13.22 14.37
CA GLN A 344 -8.79 -12.88 15.08
C GLN A 344 -8.30 -11.44 14.82
N GLY A 345 -8.98 -10.68 13.97
CA GLY A 345 -8.67 -9.28 13.68
C GLY A 345 -7.80 -9.04 12.43
N SER A 346 -7.78 -7.78 11.98
CA SER A 346 -7.03 -7.33 10.79
C SER A 346 -5.53 -7.51 10.94
N GLU A 347 -4.99 -7.25 12.13
CA GLU A 347 -3.55 -7.38 12.41
C GLU A 347 -3.07 -8.83 12.29
N THR A 348 -3.79 -9.78 12.90
CA THR A 348 -3.51 -11.21 12.74
C THR A 348 -3.63 -11.65 11.27
N GLY A 349 -4.60 -11.09 10.54
CA GLY A 349 -4.75 -11.30 9.10
C GLY A 349 -3.56 -10.78 8.29
N ARG A 350 -3.07 -9.58 8.61
CA ARG A 350 -1.88 -8.96 8.01
C ARG A 350 -0.65 -9.86 8.21
N GLU A 351 -0.35 -10.24 9.45
CA GLU A 351 0.76 -11.12 9.78
C GLU A 351 0.66 -12.48 9.07
N PHE A 352 -0.52 -13.10 9.12
CA PHE A 352 -0.76 -14.36 8.42
C PHE A 352 -0.45 -14.26 6.94
N LEU A 353 -1.03 -13.27 6.24
CA LEU A 353 -0.87 -13.11 4.80
C LEU A 353 0.59 -12.82 4.41
N ASN A 354 1.29 -11.97 5.16
CA ASN A 354 2.69 -11.65 4.92
C ASN A 354 3.61 -12.86 5.09
N HIS A 355 3.42 -13.64 6.16
CA HIS A 355 4.24 -14.83 6.40
C HIS A 355 3.99 -15.91 5.35
N ILE A 356 2.73 -16.20 5.01
CA ILE A 356 2.43 -17.22 4.00
C ILE A 356 2.88 -16.76 2.61
N ALA A 357 2.79 -15.48 2.26
CA ALA A 357 3.24 -15.00 0.96
C ALA A 357 4.75 -15.27 0.77
N LYS A 358 5.56 -14.93 1.77
CA LYS A 358 7.01 -15.19 1.78
C LYS A 358 7.34 -16.68 1.79
N LEU A 359 6.60 -17.48 2.57
CA LEU A 359 6.75 -18.93 2.61
C LEU A 359 6.52 -19.56 1.22
N LEU A 360 5.42 -19.19 0.59
CA LEU A 360 4.96 -19.77 -0.67
C LEU A 360 5.82 -19.30 -1.85
N ASP A 361 6.21 -18.04 -1.88
CA ASP A 361 7.16 -17.50 -2.86
C ASP A 361 8.50 -18.25 -2.78
N ARG A 362 9.04 -18.43 -1.56
CA ARG A 362 10.27 -19.20 -1.38
C ARG A 362 10.13 -20.66 -1.80
N PHE A 363 9.00 -21.27 -1.50
CA PHE A 363 8.72 -22.66 -1.86
C PHE A 363 8.66 -22.87 -3.37
N VAL A 364 7.97 -22.01 -4.10
CA VAL A 364 7.87 -22.15 -5.56
C VAL A 364 9.22 -21.92 -6.24
N LEU A 365 10.04 -21.00 -5.73
CA LEU A 365 11.43 -20.81 -6.19
C LEU A 365 12.29 -22.07 -5.99
N MET A 366 12.07 -22.83 -4.91
CA MET A 366 12.81 -24.06 -4.63
C MET A 366 12.34 -25.24 -5.49
N LYS A 367 11.02 -25.40 -5.69
CA LYS A 367 10.47 -26.52 -6.46
C LYS A 367 10.55 -26.31 -7.97
N GLY A 368 10.44 -25.07 -8.43
CA GLY A 368 10.26 -24.73 -9.83
C GLY A 368 8.82 -24.98 -10.29
N PHE A 369 8.29 -24.06 -11.07
CA PHE A 369 7.00 -24.21 -11.74
C PHE A 369 7.06 -23.51 -13.10
N SER A 370 6.71 -24.23 -14.16
CA SER A 370 6.73 -23.76 -15.54
C SER A 370 5.62 -24.47 -16.33
N TYR A 371 5.28 -23.97 -17.52
CA TYR A 371 4.22 -24.50 -18.38
C TYR A 371 4.74 -24.88 -19.76
#